data_AF-A0A849WJS9-F1
#
_entry.id   AF-A0A849WJS9-F1
#
_cell.length_a   1.000
_cell.length_b   1.000
_cell.length_c   1.000
_cell.angle_alpha   90.00
_cell.angle_beta   90.00
_cell.angle_gamma   90.00
#
_symmetry.space_group_name_H-M   'P 1'
#
loop_
_entity.id
_entity.type
_entity.pdbx_description
1 polymer ?
#
loop_
_entity_poly.entity_id
_entity_poly.type
_entity_poly.pdbx_seq_one_letter_code
_entity_poly.pdbx_strand_id
1 'polypeptide(L)'
;MPNSSVFFIILIFLAKEQSALAATFSENIEASTNNVDLDKNNQQKKLKLEDLLIWKMLDELKLTPEQEQKITVVIKNLNKKKSENSEKIEQLTKQFIKEANVSLKEKILLDLKKAYQQHSVINLEELDTVKKTIGIKKLAEYLDIKKDLSEKMKNLIVPGDKKGEKKLPPPKVIEEK
;
A
#
# COMPACT_ATOMS: atom_id res chain seq x y z
N MET A 1 -13.46 13.48 7.06
CA MET A 1 -12.06 13.00 6.99
C MET A 1 -12.03 11.70 6.19
N PRO A 2 -11.51 11.67 4.94
CA PRO A 2 -11.44 10.42 4.19
C PRO A 2 -10.08 10.21 3.50
N ASN A 3 -8.95 10.18 4.23
CA ASN A 3 -7.63 9.98 3.59
C ASN A 3 -6.84 8.75 4.10
N SER A 4 -7.39 7.95 5.03
CA SER A 4 -6.71 6.72 5.49
C SER A 4 -6.82 5.54 4.51
N SER A 5 -7.60 5.69 3.42
CA SER A 5 -7.92 4.61 2.48
C SER A 5 -6.98 4.55 1.26
N VAL A 6 -6.24 5.63 0.98
CA VAL A 6 -5.49 5.76 -0.29
C VAL A 6 -4.22 4.90 -0.31
N PHE A 7 -3.51 4.77 0.81
CA PHE A 7 -2.37 3.85 0.94
C PHE A 7 -2.78 2.38 0.83
N PHE A 8 -3.96 2.05 1.35
CA PHE A 8 -4.55 0.71 1.24
C PHE A 8 -4.92 0.38 -0.22
N ILE A 9 -5.42 1.35 -0.98
CA ILE A 9 -5.76 1.18 -2.40
C ILE A 9 -4.50 0.95 -3.23
N ILE A 10 -3.39 1.65 -2.96
CA ILE A 10 -2.12 1.45 -3.71
C ILE A 10 -1.53 0.06 -3.43
N LEU A 11 -1.54 -0.39 -2.17
CA LEU A 11 -1.09 -1.74 -1.78
C LEU A 11 -1.98 -2.85 -2.37
N ILE A 12 -3.30 -2.65 -2.40
CA ILE A 12 -4.24 -3.61 -3.00
C ILE A 12 -4.09 -3.66 -4.53
N PHE A 13 -3.84 -2.53 -5.20
CA PHE A 13 -3.71 -2.51 -6.66
C PHE A 13 -2.44 -3.22 -7.14
N LEU A 14 -1.32 -3.06 -6.43
CA LEU A 14 -0.07 -3.80 -6.69
C LEU A 14 -0.25 -5.33 -6.54
N ALA A 15 -1.11 -5.79 -5.65
CA ALA A 15 -1.42 -7.22 -5.49
C ALA A 15 -2.39 -7.75 -6.58
N LYS A 16 -3.26 -6.89 -7.12
CA LYS A 16 -4.27 -7.28 -8.13
C LYS A 16 -3.66 -7.47 -9.52
N GLU A 17 -2.60 -6.74 -9.85
CA GLU A 17 -1.89 -6.85 -11.13
C GLU A 17 -1.09 -8.17 -11.25
N GLN A 18 -0.58 -8.70 -10.14
CA GLN A 18 0.03 -10.04 -10.10
C GLN A 18 -1.00 -11.17 -10.30
N SER A 19 -2.24 -10.95 -9.87
CA SER A 19 -3.31 -11.94 -9.99
C SER A 19 -3.87 -12.04 -11.41
N ALA A 20 -3.84 -10.93 -12.17
CA ALA A 20 -4.32 -10.87 -13.54
C ALA A 20 -3.33 -11.51 -14.55
N LEU A 21 -2.02 -11.45 -14.28
CA LEU A 21 -1.00 -12.13 -15.09
C LEU A 21 -0.92 -13.65 -14.83
N ALA A 22 -1.39 -14.12 -13.68
CA ALA A 22 -1.42 -15.55 -13.34
C ALA A 22 -2.58 -16.32 -14.01
N ALA A 23 -3.60 -15.63 -14.53
CA ALA A 23 -4.79 -16.27 -15.10
C ALA A 23 -4.67 -16.64 -16.59
N THR A 24 -3.60 -16.23 -17.28
CA THR A 24 -3.37 -16.56 -18.71
C THR A 24 -2.20 -17.52 -18.96
N PHE A 25 -1.62 -18.10 -17.90
CA PHE A 25 -0.45 -18.98 -18.02
C PHE A 25 -0.73 -20.35 -17.39
N SER A 26 -1.81 -20.99 -17.83
CA SER A 26 -2.16 -22.36 -17.40
C SER A 26 -1.81 -23.42 -18.43
N GLU A 27 -0.84 -23.16 -19.32
CA GLU A 27 -0.35 -24.16 -20.26
C GLU A 27 1.14 -23.91 -20.60
N ASN A 28 2.03 -24.18 -19.64
CA ASN A 28 3.23 -24.97 -19.90
C ASN A 28 3.99 -25.25 -18.61
N ILE A 29 4.22 -26.52 -18.36
CA ILE A 29 4.99 -27.05 -17.25
C ILE A 29 6.47 -26.89 -17.62
N GLU A 30 7.13 -25.83 -17.11
CA GLU A 30 8.60 -25.72 -16.95
C GLU A 30 8.97 -24.29 -16.51
N ALA A 31 8.98 -23.97 -15.20
CA ALA A 31 9.65 -22.77 -14.66
C ALA A 31 9.62 -22.73 -13.11
N SER A 32 10.33 -23.63 -12.44
CA SER A 32 10.49 -23.53 -10.97
C SER A 32 11.70 -22.70 -10.51
N THR A 33 12.41 -22.03 -11.44
CA THR A 33 13.58 -21.19 -11.12
C THR A 33 13.39 -19.69 -11.40
N ASN A 34 12.40 -19.29 -12.20
CA ASN A 34 12.24 -17.88 -12.61
C ASN A 34 11.47 -16.98 -11.61
N ASN A 35 10.66 -17.56 -10.72
CA ASN A 35 9.84 -16.77 -9.80
C ASN A 35 10.66 -16.13 -8.65
N VAL A 36 11.74 -16.80 -8.20
CA VAL A 36 12.55 -16.31 -7.06
C VAL A 36 13.37 -15.07 -7.43
N ASP A 37 13.82 -14.94 -8.68
CA ASP A 37 14.59 -13.77 -9.12
C ASP A 37 13.70 -12.55 -9.43
N LEU A 38 12.47 -12.76 -9.88
CA LEU A 38 11.50 -11.68 -10.07
C LEU A 38 11.08 -11.04 -8.73
N ASP A 39 10.83 -11.85 -7.71
CA ASP A 39 10.45 -11.37 -6.38
C ASP A 39 11.58 -10.58 -5.71
N LYS A 40 12.83 -11.07 -5.81
CA LYS A 40 14.01 -10.34 -5.31
C LYS A 40 14.23 -9.02 -6.04
N ASN A 41 14.07 -9.00 -7.37
CA ASN A 41 14.21 -7.78 -8.17
C ASN A 41 13.14 -6.74 -7.82
N ASN A 42 11.88 -7.17 -7.63
CA ASN A 42 10.79 -6.29 -7.21
C ASN A 42 10.98 -5.76 -5.78
N GLN A 43 11.48 -6.58 -4.85
CA GLN A 43 11.83 -6.13 -3.50
C GLN A 43 12.95 -5.08 -3.52
N GLN A 44 13.99 -5.28 -4.32
CA GLN A 44 15.08 -4.30 -4.47
C GLN A 44 14.60 -2.98 -5.07
N LYS A 45 13.69 -3.02 -6.06
CA LYS A 45 13.07 -1.81 -6.63
C LYS A 45 12.22 -1.07 -5.61
N LYS A 46 11.43 -1.78 -4.78
CA LYS A 46 10.62 -1.20 -3.70
C LYS A 46 11.50 -0.50 -2.67
N LEU A 47 12.57 -1.15 -2.21
CA LEU A 47 13.50 -0.55 -1.24
C LEU A 47 14.19 0.71 -1.79
N LYS A 48 14.62 0.68 -3.06
CA LYS A 48 15.21 1.86 -3.71
C LYS A 48 14.22 3.02 -3.84
N LEU A 49 12.97 2.72 -4.14
CA LEU A 49 11.91 3.73 -4.25
C LEU A 49 11.53 4.30 -2.88
N GLU A 50 11.49 3.47 -1.84
CA GLU A 50 11.32 3.91 -0.46
C GLU A 50 12.46 4.83 0.00
N ASP A 51 13.72 4.47 -0.30
CA ASP A 51 14.87 5.31 0.02
C ASP A 51 14.82 6.66 -0.73
N LEU A 52 14.43 6.65 -2.01
CA LEU A 52 14.27 7.87 -2.79
C LEU A 52 13.14 8.77 -2.25
N LEU A 53 12.02 8.16 -1.83
CA LEU A 53 10.91 8.88 -1.20
C LEU A 53 11.32 9.53 0.12
N ILE A 54 12.03 8.79 0.96
CA ILE A 54 12.54 9.31 2.22
C ILE A 54 13.49 10.47 1.93
N TRP A 55 14.44 10.30 1.02
CA TRP A 55 15.38 11.35 0.65
C TRP A 55 14.65 12.61 0.16
N LYS A 56 13.66 12.46 -0.73
CA LYS A 56 12.88 13.58 -1.26
C LYS A 56 12.06 14.29 -0.18
N MET A 57 11.51 13.53 0.77
CA MET A 57 10.76 14.07 1.89
C MET A 57 11.63 14.86 2.86
N LEU A 58 12.85 14.38 3.13
CA LEU A 58 13.82 15.08 3.99
C LEU A 58 14.31 16.38 3.36
N ASP A 59 14.61 16.34 2.06
CA ASP A 59 15.01 17.51 1.27
C ASP A 59 13.96 18.64 1.34
N GLU A 60 12.68 18.28 1.27
CA GLU A 60 11.59 19.26 1.38
C GLU A 60 11.36 19.77 2.81
N LEU A 61 11.59 18.94 3.83
CA LEU A 61 11.43 19.33 5.23
C LEU A 61 12.53 20.27 5.74
N LYS A 62 13.67 20.36 5.05
CA LYS A 62 14.81 21.24 5.40
C LYS A 62 15.16 21.16 6.89
N LEU A 63 15.39 19.95 7.38
CA LEU A 63 15.70 19.67 8.78
C LEU A 63 17.20 19.89 9.05
N THR A 64 17.58 19.89 10.32
CA THR A 64 19.01 19.83 10.67
C THR A 64 19.55 18.42 10.38
N PRO A 65 20.87 18.25 10.09
CA PRO A 65 21.44 16.94 9.80
C PRO A 65 21.17 15.89 10.89
N GLU A 66 21.16 16.32 12.17
CA GLU A 66 20.84 15.45 13.30
C GLU A 66 19.37 15.00 13.32
N GLN A 67 18.45 15.91 12.95
CA GLN A 67 17.03 15.60 12.83
C GLN A 67 16.75 14.69 11.64
N GLU A 68 17.41 14.91 10.49
CA GLU A 68 17.31 14.07 9.29
C GLU A 68 17.72 12.63 9.59
N GLN A 69 18.83 12.43 10.28
CA GLN A 69 19.29 11.09 10.64
C GLN A 69 18.27 10.37 11.55
N LYS A 70 17.77 11.07 12.57
CA LYS A 70 16.77 10.51 13.50
C LYS A 70 15.47 10.19 12.78
N ILE A 71 14.96 11.11 11.96
CA ILE A 71 13.67 10.93 11.29
C ILE A 71 13.74 9.88 10.18
N THR A 72 14.91 9.71 9.52
CA THR A 72 15.15 8.62 8.57
C THR A 72 14.96 7.26 9.23
N VAL A 73 15.60 7.05 10.39
CA VAL A 73 15.49 5.79 11.14
C VAL A 73 14.05 5.55 11.59
N VAL A 74 13.37 6.59 12.07
CA VAL A 74 11.96 6.53 12.48
C VAL A 74 11.07 6.13 11.30
N ILE A 75 11.19 6.79 10.15
CA ILE A 75 10.37 6.51 8.96
C ILE A 75 10.64 5.10 8.44
N LYS A 76 11.90 4.66 8.37
CA LYS A 76 12.24 3.29 7.93
C LYS A 76 11.61 2.23 8.84
N ASN A 77 11.72 2.40 10.16
CA ASN A 77 11.12 1.48 11.12
C ASN A 77 9.59 1.45 11.03
N LEU A 78 8.95 2.61 10.88
CA LEU A 78 7.50 2.70 10.71
C LEU A 78 7.03 2.07 9.39
N ASN A 79 7.73 2.32 8.29
CA ASN A 79 7.43 1.71 6.99
C ASN A 79 7.56 0.19 7.03
N LYS A 80 8.61 -0.33 7.70
CA LYS A 80 8.78 -1.76 7.93
C LYS A 80 7.60 -2.36 8.70
N LYS A 81 7.26 -1.79 9.86
CA LYS A 81 6.09 -2.21 10.67
C LYS A 81 4.79 -2.20 9.86
N LYS A 82 4.58 -1.16 9.04
CA LYS A 82 3.41 -1.03 8.17
C LYS A 82 3.39 -2.09 7.06
N SER A 83 4.52 -2.37 6.42
CA SER A 83 4.62 -3.40 5.38
C SER A 83 4.32 -4.78 5.97
N GLU A 84 4.97 -5.15 7.07
CA GLU A 84 4.76 -6.44 7.75
C GLU A 84 3.29 -6.63 8.17
N ASN A 85 2.67 -5.59 8.75
CA ASN A 85 1.26 -5.68 9.13
C ASN A 85 0.33 -5.73 7.91
N SER A 86 0.68 -5.07 6.81
CA SER A 86 -0.12 -5.11 5.57
C SER A 86 -0.03 -6.49 4.91
N GLU A 87 1.17 -7.08 4.85
CA GLU A 87 1.38 -8.45 4.38
C GLU A 87 0.61 -9.46 5.24
N LYS A 88 0.60 -9.28 6.57
CA LYS A 88 -0.21 -10.09 7.48
C LYS A 88 -1.71 -9.96 7.20
N ILE A 89 -2.23 -8.75 6.96
CA ILE A 89 -3.63 -8.54 6.59
C ILE A 89 -3.96 -9.25 5.27
N GLU A 90 -3.08 -9.14 4.27
CA GLU A 90 -3.26 -9.81 2.98
C GLU A 90 -3.28 -11.34 3.13
N GLN A 91 -2.34 -11.91 3.88
CA GLN A 91 -2.27 -13.35 4.16
C GLN A 91 -3.52 -13.84 4.89
N LEU A 92 -3.94 -13.15 5.96
CA LEU A 92 -5.15 -13.49 6.70
C LEU A 92 -6.40 -13.37 5.83
N THR A 93 -6.46 -12.38 4.94
CA THR A 93 -7.57 -12.22 3.99
C THR A 93 -7.63 -13.38 3.01
N LYS A 94 -6.48 -13.78 2.43
CA LYS A 94 -6.38 -14.95 1.54
C LYS A 94 -6.79 -16.24 2.26
N GLN A 95 -6.37 -16.41 3.51
CA GLN A 95 -6.77 -17.55 4.35
C GLN A 95 -8.27 -17.52 4.64
N PHE A 96 -8.83 -16.37 5.01
CA PHE A 96 -10.25 -16.20 5.31
C PHE A 96 -11.15 -16.56 4.13
N ILE A 97 -10.74 -16.19 2.90
CA ILE A 97 -11.47 -16.50 1.68
C ILE A 97 -11.41 -18.01 1.38
N LYS A 98 -10.25 -18.64 1.53
CA LYS A 98 -10.02 -20.05 1.20
C LYS A 98 -10.55 -21.03 2.26
N GLU A 99 -10.68 -20.61 3.51
CA GLU A 99 -11.08 -21.49 4.61
C GLU A 99 -12.58 -21.84 4.53
N ALA A 100 -12.85 -23.15 4.60
CA ALA A 100 -14.17 -23.74 4.52
C ALA A 100 -14.75 -24.04 5.92
N ASN A 101 -13.89 -24.29 6.92
CA ASN A 101 -14.32 -24.56 8.28
C ASN A 101 -14.77 -23.25 8.98
N VAL A 102 -16.03 -23.19 9.39
CA VAL A 102 -16.64 -22.00 10.03
C VAL A 102 -15.93 -21.60 11.32
N SER A 103 -15.55 -22.57 12.16
CA SER A 103 -14.87 -22.28 13.43
C SER A 103 -13.46 -21.68 13.22
N LEU A 104 -12.71 -22.22 12.25
CA LEU A 104 -11.41 -21.66 11.87
C LEU A 104 -11.57 -20.28 11.20
N LYS A 105 -12.63 -20.10 10.40
CA LYS A 105 -12.95 -18.84 9.75
C LYS A 105 -13.26 -17.72 10.73
N GLU A 106 -13.97 -18.02 11.82
CA GLU A 106 -14.21 -17.08 12.93
C GLU A 106 -12.90 -16.69 13.65
N LYS A 107 -12.00 -17.66 13.86
CA LYS A 107 -10.68 -17.38 14.43
C LYS A 107 -9.84 -16.47 13.52
N ILE A 108 -9.80 -16.76 12.22
CA ILE A 108 -9.10 -15.92 11.24
C ILE A 108 -9.72 -14.52 11.21
N LEU A 109 -11.04 -14.40 11.31
CA LEU A 109 -11.71 -13.08 11.39
C LEU A 109 -11.29 -12.29 12.63
N LEU A 110 -11.15 -12.95 13.78
CA LEU A 110 -10.68 -12.31 15.00
C LEU A 110 -9.24 -11.80 14.85
N ASP A 111 -8.36 -12.60 14.25
CA ASP A 111 -6.98 -12.22 14.00
C ASP A 111 -6.87 -11.11 12.95
N LEU A 112 -7.73 -11.11 11.94
CA LEU A 112 -7.84 -10.05 10.95
C LEU A 112 -8.30 -8.73 11.60
N LYS A 113 -9.30 -8.76 12.48
CA LYS A 113 -9.72 -7.59 13.28
C LYS A 113 -8.56 -7.02 14.10
N LYS A 114 -7.79 -7.88 14.78
CA LYS A 114 -6.60 -7.45 15.53
C LYS A 114 -5.56 -6.82 14.62
N ALA A 115 -5.31 -7.37 13.43
CA ALA A 115 -4.35 -6.81 12.47
C ALA A 115 -4.78 -5.41 11.97
N TYR A 116 -6.07 -5.17 11.76
CA TYR A 116 -6.60 -3.83 11.43
C TYR A 116 -6.48 -2.84 12.60
N GLN A 117 -6.71 -3.29 13.83
CA GLN A 117 -6.49 -2.46 15.02
C GLN A 117 -5.01 -2.09 15.16
N GLN A 118 -4.11 -3.07 14.99
CA GLN A 118 -2.65 -2.85 14.98
C GLN A 118 -2.25 -1.84 13.91
N HIS A 119 -2.83 -1.93 12.71
CA HIS A 119 -2.58 -0.94 11.65
C HIS A 119 -2.93 0.49 12.08
N SER A 120 -4.06 0.66 12.77
CA SER A 120 -4.50 1.95 13.28
C SER A 120 -3.55 2.48 14.37
N VAL A 121 -3.10 1.61 15.28
CA VAL A 121 -2.11 1.97 16.31
C VAL A 121 -0.79 2.42 15.69
N ILE A 122 -0.29 1.74 14.65
CA ILE A 122 0.95 2.13 13.96
C ILE A 122 0.81 3.53 13.33
N ASN A 123 -0.36 3.87 12.80
CA ASN A 123 -0.60 5.21 12.24
C ASN A 123 -0.61 6.30 13.32
N LEU A 124 -1.12 6.01 14.52
CA LEU A 124 -1.03 6.94 15.66
C LEU A 124 0.41 7.07 16.16
N GLU A 125 1.13 5.94 16.28
CA GLU A 125 2.56 5.91 16.67
C GLU A 125 3.41 6.77 15.73
N GLU A 126 3.13 6.75 14.42
CA GLU A 126 3.80 7.60 13.44
C GLU A 126 3.63 9.08 13.76
N LEU A 127 2.41 9.54 14.00
CA LEU A 127 2.14 10.95 14.30
C LEU A 127 2.86 11.39 15.57
N ASP A 128 2.80 10.57 16.63
CA ASP A 128 3.44 10.89 17.90
C ASP A 128 4.97 10.87 17.82
N THR A 129 5.54 9.89 17.13
CA THR A 129 6.99 9.74 17.02
C THR A 129 7.59 10.82 16.14
N VAL A 130 6.98 11.09 14.98
CA VAL A 130 7.40 12.18 14.09
C VAL A 130 7.28 13.53 14.81
N LYS A 131 6.16 13.79 15.48
CA LYS A 131 5.97 15.02 16.30
C LYS A 131 7.08 15.19 17.34
N LYS A 132 7.49 14.12 18.03
CA LYS A 132 8.56 14.16 19.03
C LYS A 132 9.92 14.46 18.41
N THR A 133 10.17 14.00 17.18
CA THR A 133 11.49 14.20 16.51
C THR A 133 11.63 15.57 15.88
N ILE A 134 10.61 16.05 15.15
CA ILE A 134 10.72 17.27 14.33
C ILE A 134 9.83 18.43 14.82
N GLY A 135 8.95 18.18 15.80
CA GLY A 135 8.03 19.18 16.35
C GLY A 135 6.75 19.35 15.52
N ILE A 136 5.78 20.07 16.09
CA ILE A 136 4.42 20.19 15.53
C ILE A 136 4.37 20.96 14.19
N LYS A 137 5.20 21.99 14.02
CA LYS A 137 5.26 22.79 12.78
C LYS A 137 5.74 21.93 11.61
N LYS A 138 6.86 21.23 11.81
CA LYS A 138 7.43 20.33 10.79
C LYS A 138 6.60 19.07 10.57
N LEU A 139 5.84 18.61 11.57
CA LEU A 139 4.85 17.55 11.37
C LEU A 139 3.78 17.95 10.34
N ALA A 140 3.29 19.19 10.38
CA ALA A 140 2.30 19.65 9.42
C ALA A 140 2.86 19.65 7.99
N GLU A 141 4.07 20.17 7.81
CA GLU A 141 4.81 20.11 6.53
C GLU A 141 5.03 18.66 6.08
N TYR A 142 5.45 17.78 7.00
CA TYR A 142 5.65 16.36 6.73
C TYR A 142 4.37 15.69 6.21
N LEU A 143 3.21 15.97 6.81
CA LEU A 143 1.93 15.39 6.39
C LEU A 143 1.50 15.89 5.01
N ASP A 144 1.73 17.16 4.71
CA ASP A 144 1.41 17.75 3.42
C ASP A 144 2.30 17.16 2.31
N ILE A 145 3.62 17.14 2.53
CA ILE A 145 4.60 16.53 1.62
C ILE A 145 4.28 15.04 1.40
N LYS A 146 4.00 14.31 2.48
CA LYS A 146 3.66 12.88 2.40
C LYS A 146 2.42 12.66 1.55
N LYS A 147 1.40 13.52 1.68
CA LYS A 147 0.18 13.43 0.87
C LYS A 147 0.50 13.69 -0.61
N ASP A 148 1.21 14.75 -0.93
CA ASP A 148 1.59 15.12 -2.29
C ASP A 148 2.44 14.03 -2.98
N LEU A 149 3.46 13.51 -2.28
CA LEU A 149 4.27 12.39 -2.77
C LEU A 149 3.44 11.13 -3.02
N SER A 150 2.47 10.85 -2.16
CA SER A 150 1.58 9.68 -2.32
C SER A 150 0.65 9.82 -3.53
N GLU A 151 0.13 11.02 -3.77
CA GLU A 151 -0.70 11.32 -4.95
C GLU A 151 0.11 11.23 -6.24
N LYS A 152 1.32 11.81 -6.26
CA LYS A 152 2.26 11.69 -7.38
C LYS A 152 2.60 10.23 -7.66
N MET A 153 2.90 9.45 -6.62
CA MET A 153 3.22 8.03 -6.76
C MET A 153 2.06 7.24 -7.34
N LYS A 154 0.83 7.52 -6.91
CA LYS A 154 -0.38 6.90 -7.47
C LYS A 154 -0.49 7.16 -8.97
N ASN A 155 -0.23 8.39 -9.41
CA ASN A 155 -0.32 8.77 -10.83
C ASN A 155 0.79 8.16 -11.69
N LEU A 156 1.92 7.77 -11.08
CA LEU A 156 3.03 7.10 -11.76
C LEU A 156 2.84 5.58 -11.85
N ILE A 157 2.30 4.97 -10.81
CA ILE A 157 2.11 3.50 -10.71
C ILE A 157 0.82 3.05 -11.39
N VAL A 158 -0.24 3.85 -11.30
CA VAL A 158 -1.48 3.61 -12.04
C VAL A 158 -1.39 4.43 -13.31
N PRO A 159 -0.97 3.87 -14.47
CA PRO A 159 -1.15 4.56 -15.73
C PRO A 159 -2.64 4.84 -15.84
N GLY A 160 -3.01 6.11 -15.68
CA GLY A 160 -4.39 6.51 -15.80
C GLY A 160 -4.89 6.06 -17.16
N ASP A 161 -5.88 5.17 -17.18
CA ASP A 161 -6.79 5.01 -18.31
C ASP A 161 -7.52 6.35 -18.52
N LYS A 162 -6.83 7.32 -19.10
CA LYS A 162 -7.45 8.40 -19.86
C LYS A 162 -7.83 7.82 -21.23
N LYS A 163 -8.64 6.76 -21.24
CA LYS A 163 -9.30 6.24 -22.43
C LYS A 163 -10.81 6.41 -22.28
N GLY A 164 -11.27 7.56 -22.75
CA GLY A 164 -12.58 7.77 -23.34
C GLY A 164 -13.78 7.60 -22.43
N GLU A 165 -14.50 8.70 -22.21
CA GLU A 165 -15.93 8.66 -21.91
C GLU A 165 -16.64 7.79 -22.96
N LYS A 166 -16.83 6.49 -22.68
CA LYS A 166 -17.84 5.70 -23.38
C LYS A 166 -19.18 6.17 -22.84
N LYS A 167 -19.76 7.16 -23.52
CA LYS A 167 -21.20 7.47 -23.41
C LYS A 167 -21.94 6.14 -23.53
N LEU A 168 -22.58 5.71 -22.45
CA LEU A 168 -23.48 4.57 -22.48
C LEU A 168 -24.55 4.86 -23.54
N PRO A 169 -24.87 3.91 -24.45
CA PRO A 169 -25.98 4.09 -25.36
C PRO A 169 -27.27 4.25 -24.53
N PRO A 170 -28.16 5.17 -24.89
CA PRO A 170 -29.40 5.39 -24.15
C PRO A 170 -30.24 4.10 -24.12
N PRO A 171 -30.96 3.85 -23.02
CA PRO A 171 -31.73 2.64 -22.83
C PRO A 171 -32.80 2.50 -23.93
N LYS A 172 -32.84 1.34 -24.58
CA LYS A 172 -33.94 0.98 -25.48
C LYS A 172 -35.18 0.74 -24.63
N VAL A 173 -36.18 1.62 -24.77
CA VAL A 173 -37.53 1.38 -24.27
C VAL A 173 -38.09 0.18 -25.03
N ILE A 174 -38.40 -0.90 -24.31
CA ILE A 174 -39.17 -2.01 -24.87
C ILE A 174 -40.63 -1.56 -24.79
N GLU A 175 -41.23 -1.23 -25.94
CA GLU A 175 -42.68 -1.08 -26.03
C GLU A 175 -43.29 -2.48 -25.98
N GLU A 176 -44.01 -2.79 -24.90
CA GLU A 176 -44.93 -3.93 -24.86
C GLU A 176 -46.08 -3.66 -25.84
N LYS A 177 -46.35 -4.65 -26.70
CA LYS A 177 -47.51 -4.68 -27.59
C LYS A 177 -48.38 -5.88 -27.25
#